data_AF-A0A8T5R0K3-F1
#
_entry.id   AF-A0A8T5R0K3-F1
#
_cell.length_a   1.000
_cell.length_b   1.000
_cell.length_c   1.000
_cell.angle_alpha   90.00
_cell.angle_beta   90.00
_cell.angle_gamma   90.00
#
_symmetry.space_group_name_H-M   'P 1'
#
loop_
_entity.id
_entity.type
_entity.pdbx_description
1 polymer ?
#
loop_
_entity_poly.entity_id
_entity_poly.type
_entity_poly.pdbx_seq_one_letter_code
_entity_poly.pdbx_strand_id
1 'polypeptide(L)'
;MRKLILLLVILLMTGCVSNSVISQFSSLEDLEGKPTLILFAATYCEICQNVMPSYREEIYLEYGESINFWINVVDNKRFRTDIPQGLNTKLDFEDLTEMKCNFVPSWV
;
A
#
# COMPACT_ATOMS: atom_id res chain seq x y z
N MET A 1 -35.38 4.10 -32.83
CA MET A 1 -34.10 4.85 -32.68
C MET A 1 -33.65 5.09 -31.23
N ARG A 2 -34.44 4.79 -30.18
CA ARG A 2 -34.00 4.96 -28.78
C ARG A 2 -33.14 3.83 -28.19
N LYS A 3 -33.23 2.60 -28.73
CA LYS A 3 -32.45 1.44 -28.24
C LYS A 3 -30.97 1.44 -28.67
N LEU A 4 -30.64 2.12 -29.77
CA LEU A 4 -29.27 2.15 -30.30
C LEU A 4 -28.35 3.10 -29.50
N ILE A 5 -28.91 4.15 -28.91
CA ILE A 5 -28.18 5.12 -28.08
C ILE A 5 -27.82 4.50 -26.72
N LEU A 6 -28.69 3.65 -26.16
CA LEU A 6 -28.45 3.01 -24.87
C LEU A 6 -27.30 1.99 -24.92
N LEU A 7 -27.15 1.26 -26.03
CA LEU A 7 -26.03 0.32 -26.24
C LEU A 7 -24.68 1.04 -26.41
N LEU A 8 -24.67 2.23 -27.03
CA LEU A 8 -23.44 2.99 -27.24
C LEU A 8 -22.87 3.58 -25.93
N VAL A 9 -23.75 3.94 -24.99
CA VAL A 9 -23.35 4.49 -23.68
C VAL A 9 -22.78 3.41 -22.76
N ILE A 10 -23.28 2.17 -22.85
CA ILE A 10 -22.73 1.04 -22.06
C ILE A 10 -21.34 0.65 -22.56
N LEU A 11 -21.07 0.74 -23.87
CA LEU A 11 -19.75 0.44 -24.45
C LEU A 11 -18.68 1.52 -24.15
N LEU A 12 -19.08 2.74 -23.78
CA LEU A 12 -18.15 3.83 -23.45
C LEU A 12 -17.78 3.87 -21.96
N MET A 13 -18.48 3.10 -21.10
CA MET A 13 -18.20 3.02 -19.66
C MET A 13 -17.33 1.83 -19.28
N THR A 14 -16.94 0.97 -20.23
CA THR A 14 -15.76 0.11 -20.08
C THR A 14 -14.50 0.94 -20.32
N GLY A 15 -14.35 2.04 -19.56
CA GLY A 15 -13.04 2.65 -19.38
C GLY A 15 -12.15 1.57 -18.78
N CYS A 16 -10.98 1.37 -19.38
CA CYS A 16 -9.99 0.42 -18.91
C CYS A 16 -9.84 0.52 -17.39
N VAL A 17 -10.32 -0.49 -16.66
CA VAL A 17 -9.74 -0.79 -15.36
C VAL A 17 -8.36 -1.31 -15.71
N SER A 18 -7.35 -0.44 -15.70
CA SER A 18 -5.98 -0.90 -15.72
C SER A 18 -5.81 -1.69 -14.43
N ASN A 19 -5.85 -3.02 -14.51
CA ASN A 19 -5.31 -3.85 -13.45
C ASN A 19 -3.81 -3.57 -13.43
N SER A 20 -3.41 -2.50 -12.73
CA SER A 20 -2.03 -2.24 -12.39
C SER A 20 -1.54 -3.50 -11.68
N VAL A 21 -0.49 -4.12 -12.22
CA VAL A 21 0.13 -5.25 -11.55
C VAL A 21 0.82 -4.68 -10.32
N ILE A 22 0.18 -4.83 -9.17
CA ILE A 22 0.71 -4.38 -7.88
C ILE A 22 1.91 -5.26 -7.52
N SER A 23 3.04 -4.64 -7.24
CA SER A 23 4.28 -5.31 -6.86
C SER A 23 4.97 -4.56 -5.73
N GLN A 24 6.05 -5.14 -5.18
CA GLN A 24 6.93 -4.45 -4.23
C GLN A 24 7.44 -3.08 -4.72
N PHE A 25 7.43 -2.81 -6.03
CA PHE A 25 7.93 -1.57 -6.65
C PHE A 25 6.83 -0.60 -7.09
N SER A 26 5.56 -0.95 -6.91
CA SER A 26 4.46 -0.01 -7.12
C SER A 26 4.67 1.25 -6.27
N SER A 27 3.95 2.32 -6.57
CA SER A 27 3.80 3.55 -5.80
C SER A 27 2.43 3.59 -5.11
N LEU A 28 2.18 4.57 -4.25
CA LEU A 28 0.87 4.73 -3.60
C LEU A 28 -0.22 5.05 -4.64
N GLU A 29 0.15 5.81 -5.67
CA GLU A 29 -0.69 6.18 -6.81
C GLU A 29 -1.11 4.98 -7.66
N ASP A 30 -0.37 3.86 -7.59
CA ASP A 30 -0.72 2.63 -8.31
C ASP A 30 -1.79 1.79 -7.56
N LEU A 31 -2.10 2.15 -6.30
CA LEU A 31 -3.01 1.42 -5.41
C LEU A 31 -4.47 1.91 -5.52
N GLU A 32 -4.99 1.97 -6.74
CA GLU A 32 -6.36 2.40 -7.00
C GLU A 32 -7.38 1.26 -6.79
N GLY A 33 -8.65 1.63 -6.63
CA GLY A 33 -9.79 0.69 -6.73
C GLY A 33 -10.10 -0.17 -5.52
N LYS A 34 -9.30 -0.14 -4.45
CA LYS A 34 -9.57 -0.85 -3.18
C LYS A 34 -9.18 0.01 -1.97
N PRO A 35 -9.75 -0.25 -0.77
CA PRO A 35 -9.22 0.32 0.47
C PRO A 35 -7.74 -0.03 0.62
N THR A 36 -6.93 0.89 1.16
CA THR A 36 -5.48 0.71 1.31
C THR A 36 -5.08 0.73 2.79
N LEU A 37 -4.36 -0.29 3.23
CA LEU A 37 -3.67 -0.32 4.52
C LEU A 37 -2.22 0.14 4.33
N ILE A 38 -1.80 1.15 5.10
CA ILE A 38 -0.44 1.66 5.10
C ILE A 38 0.25 1.31 6.43
N LEU A 39 1.35 0.58 6.35
CA LEU A 39 2.23 0.27 7.47
C LEU A 39 3.44 1.21 7.46
N PHE A 40 3.70 1.91 8.56
CA PHE A 40 4.93 2.67 8.74
C PHE A 40 5.99 1.78 9.39
N ALA A 41 7.15 1.64 8.75
CA ALA A 41 8.22 0.77 9.25
C ALA A 41 9.60 1.29 8.85
N ALA A 42 10.63 0.87 9.58
CA ALA A 42 12.03 1.16 9.25
C ALA A 42 12.83 -0.14 9.20
N THR A 43 13.75 -0.29 8.24
CA THR A 43 14.53 -1.53 8.14
C THR A 43 15.54 -1.72 9.27
N TYR A 44 15.89 -0.66 10.01
CA TYR A 44 16.71 -0.77 11.22
C TYR A 44 15.92 -1.18 12.47
N CYS A 45 14.58 -1.16 12.43
CA CYS A 45 13.73 -1.45 13.59
C CYS A 45 13.58 -2.96 13.77
N GLU A 46 14.14 -3.53 14.84
CA GLU A 46 14.10 -4.97 15.13
C GLU A 46 12.67 -5.50 15.22
N ILE A 47 11.79 -4.78 15.93
CA ILE A 47 10.37 -5.15 16.04
C ILE A 47 9.72 -5.22 14.64
N CYS A 48 10.04 -4.26 13.77
CA CYS A 48 9.51 -4.21 12.42
C CYS A 48 10.01 -5.38 11.57
N GLN A 49 11.28 -5.78 11.72
CA GLN A 49 11.83 -6.97 11.08
C GLN A 49 11.14 -8.25 11.58
N ASN A 50 10.92 -8.37 12.89
CA ASN A 50 10.33 -9.55 13.51
C ASN A 50 8.84 -9.71 13.18
N VAL A 51 8.11 -8.60 13.02
CA VAL A 51 6.68 -8.62 12.67
C VAL A 51 6.45 -8.84 11.17
N MET A 52 7.40 -8.47 10.30
CA MET A 52 7.22 -8.54 8.85
C MET A 52 6.81 -9.93 8.31
N PRO A 53 7.38 -11.06 8.79
CA PRO A 53 6.92 -12.39 8.40
C PRO A 53 5.45 -12.66 8.72
N SER A 54 5.02 -12.45 9.97
CA SER A 54 3.62 -12.61 10.37
C SER A 54 2.70 -11.64 9.63
N TYR A 55 3.10 -10.37 9.45
CA TYR A 55 2.33 -9.42 8.67
C TYR A 55 2.10 -9.92 7.24
N ARG A 56 3.12 -10.54 6.64
CA ARG A 56 3.00 -11.14 5.32
C ARG A 56 2.09 -12.37 5.32
N GLU A 57 2.32 -13.31 6.22
CA GLU A 57 1.64 -14.61 6.23
C GLU A 57 0.19 -14.54 6.70
N GLU A 58 -0.08 -13.73 7.72
CA GLU A 58 -1.39 -13.70 8.40
C GLU A 58 -2.30 -12.59 7.87
N ILE A 59 -1.74 -11.52 7.30
CA ILE A 59 -2.53 -10.36 6.87
C ILE A 59 -2.45 -10.17 5.34
N TYR A 60 -1.25 -10.03 4.78
CA TYR A 60 -1.12 -9.74 3.35
C TYR A 60 -1.65 -10.86 2.46
N LEU A 61 -1.30 -12.12 2.75
CA LEU A 61 -1.78 -13.26 1.96
C LEU A 61 -3.29 -13.49 2.07
N GLU A 62 -3.88 -13.23 3.24
CA GLU A 62 -5.31 -13.44 3.48
C GLU A 62 -6.16 -12.34 2.83
N TYR A 63 -5.73 -11.08 2.92
CA TYR A 63 -6.55 -9.93 2.53
C TYR A 63 -6.07 -9.21 1.26
N GLY A 64 -4.94 -9.60 0.66
CA GLY A 64 -4.34 -8.93 -0.50
C GLY A 64 -5.23 -8.88 -1.75
N GLU A 65 -6.22 -9.78 -1.84
CA GLU A 65 -7.24 -9.71 -2.89
C GLU A 65 -8.33 -8.66 -2.61
N SER A 66 -8.59 -8.34 -1.34
CA SER A 66 -9.70 -7.47 -0.91
C SER A 66 -9.28 -6.02 -0.65
N ILE A 67 -8.04 -5.81 -0.20
CA ILE A 67 -7.48 -4.48 0.08
C ILE A 67 -6.07 -4.35 -0.47
N ASN A 68 -5.65 -3.12 -0.72
CA ASN A 68 -4.28 -2.79 -1.09
C ASN A 68 -3.42 -2.68 0.16
N PHE A 69 -2.15 -3.05 0.03
CA PHE A 69 -1.16 -2.95 1.09
C PHE A 69 0.00 -2.09 0.64
N TRP A 70 0.49 -1.24 1.53
CA TRP A 70 1.69 -0.45 1.33
C TRP A 70 2.53 -0.40 2.59
N ILE A 71 3.84 -0.58 2.47
CA ILE A 71 4.79 -0.32 3.56
C ILE A 71 5.52 1.00 3.26
N ASN A 72 5.25 2.03 4.05
CA ASN A 72 6.01 3.27 4.04
C ASN A 72 7.32 3.07 4.82
N VAL A 73 8.40 2.80 4.08
CA VAL A 73 9.72 2.49 4.63
C VAL A 73 10.49 3.78 4.91
N VAL A 74 10.40 4.28 6.14
CA VAL A 74 10.82 5.65 6.51
C VAL A 74 12.33 5.90 6.40
N ASP A 75 13.13 4.83 6.38
CA ASP A 75 14.59 4.90 6.20
C ASP A 75 15.05 4.74 4.74
N ASN A 76 14.13 4.86 3.78
CA ASN A 76 14.36 4.78 2.33
C ASN A 76 15.12 3.52 1.88
N LYS A 77 14.96 2.43 2.63
CA LYS A 77 15.48 1.10 2.31
C LYS A 77 14.32 0.20 1.91
N ARG A 78 14.50 -1.12 1.97
CA ARG A 78 13.46 -2.11 1.64
C ARG A 78 13.56 -3.33 2.55
N PHE A 79 12.41 -3.82 2.98
CA PHE A 79 12.28 -5.15 3.55
C PHE A 79 12.33 -6.21 2.44
N ARG A 80 12.85 -7.40 2.77
CA ARG A 80 12.86 -8.55 1.86
C ARG A 80 11.48 -9.22 1.88
N THR A 81 10.51 -8.60 1.21
CA THR A 81 9.12 -9.04 1.10
C THR A 81 8.55 -8.65 -0.26
N ASP A 82 7.51 -9.35 -0.71
CA ASP A 82 6.78 -9.06 -1.95
C ASP A 82 5.68 -8.00 -1.79
N ILE A 83 5.43 -7.55 -0.56
CA ILE A 83 4.46 -6.48 -0.26
C ILE A 83 4.93 -5.16 -0.89
N PRO A 84 4.03 -4.39 -1.54
CA PRO A 84 4.30 -3.03 -2.04
C PRO A 84 4.90 -2.14 -0.97
N GLN A 85 6.01 -1.48 -1.30
CA GLN A 85 6.77 -0.71 -0.33
C GLN A 85 7.61 0.38 -0.98
N GLY A 86 7.88 1.44 -0.22
CA GLY A 86 8.74 2.54 -0.61
C GLY A 86 8.67 3.68 0.40
N LEU A 87 9.39 4.77 0.13
CA LEU A 87 9.28 5.99 0.93
C LEU A 87 8.37 6.98 0.21
N ASN A 88 7.31 7.42 0.89
CA ASN A 88 6.54 8.61 0.50
C ASN A 88 6.66 9.66 1.61
N THR A 89 7.41 10.72 1.34
CA THR A 89 7.69 11.79 2.32
C THR A 89 6.47 12.64 2.66
N LYS A 90 5.35 12.51 1.93
CA LYS A 90 4.08 13.15 2.29
C LYS A 90 3.29 12.34 3.32
N LEU A 91 3.65 11.08 3.52
CA LEU A 91 3.13 10.23 4.58
C LEU A 91 4.12 10.31 5.74
N ASP A 92 3.96 11.34 6.56
CA ASP A 92 4.68 11.50 7.81
C ASP A 92 3.76 11.15 8.99
N PHE A 93 4.20 10.26 9.87
CA PHE A 93 3.37 9.77 10.97
C PHE A 93 3.08 10.87 11.99
N GLU A 94 4.06 11.71 12.30
CA GLU A 94 3.89 12.77 13.29
C GLU A 94 2.92 13.83 12.78
N ASP A 95 3.05 14.20 11.50
CA ASP A 95 2.13 15.13 10.83
C ASP A 95 0.70 14.57 10.76
N LEU A 96 0.53 13.26 10.52
CA LEU A 96 -0.78 12.62 10.40
C LEU A 96 -1.50 12.43 11.74
N THR A 97 -0.75 12.18 12.80
CA THR A 97 -1.33 11.78 14.10
C THR A 97 -1.23 12.87 15.16
N GLU A 98 -0.47 13.92 14.91
CA GLU A 98 -0.05 14.92 15.91
C GLU A 98 0.72 14.29 17.10
N MET A 99 1.09 13.01 17.01
CA MET A 99 1.85 12.29 18.01
C MET A 99 3.34 12.39 17.70
N LYS A 100 4.13 12.79 18.70
CA LYS A 100 5.59 12.70 18.61
C LYS A 100 6.02 11.24 18.72
N CYS A 101 6.73 10.75 17.73
CA CYS A 101 7.17 9.37 17.66
C CYS A 101 8.37 9.16 18.59
N ASN A 102 8.10 9.03 19.89
CA ASN A 102 9.12 8.73 20.91
C ASN A 102 9.39 7.21 21.07
N PHE A 103 8.69 6.36 20.32
CA PHE A 103 8.55 4.92 20.62
C PHE A 103 9.45 3.98 19.83
N VAL A 104 10.32 4.47 18.95
CA VAL A 104 11.30 3.60 18.29
C VAL A 104 12.70 4.21 18.50
N PRO A 105 13.45 3.79 19.53
CA PRO A 105 14.87 4.08 19.55
C PRO A 105 15.47 3.42 18.31
N SER A 106 16.02 4.21 17.41
CA SER A 106 16.68 3.77 16.18
C SER A 106 18.02 3.05 16.42
N TRP A 107 18.33 2.71 17.68
CA TRP A 107 19.56 2.07 18.11
C TRP A 107 19.30 1.29 19.41
N VAL A 108 18.86 0.05 19.29
CA VAL A 108 19.16 -1.01 20.26
C VAL A 108 19.54 -2.24 19.47
#